data_AF-A0A962R8G4-F1
#
_entry.id   AF-A0A962R8G4-F1
#
_cell.length_a   1.000
_cell.length_b   1.000
_cell.length_c   1.000
_cell.angle_alpha   90.00
_cell.angle_beta   90.00
_cell.angle_gamma   90.00
#
_symmetry.space_group_name_H-M   'P 1'
#
loop_
_entity.id
_entity.type
_entity.pdbx_description
1 polymer ?
#
loop_
_entity_poly.entity_id
_entity_poly.type
_entity_poly.pdbx_seq_one_letter_code
_entity_poly.pdbx_strand_id
1 'polypeptide(L)'
;MKLRSDIRINRKLYRQGTEISWFRVYPFFLLHLLIFGVTGFVLAYSDQDIPLPVLYVHSGFAFVAYLLFYLKFFGRDAVLWMFMNGALGLLGIYTQIDWILALFGKQWADYPWQVHAVPMMYFVLYTFLMRQAILDLSHARENPARTRSAGVVHILFSLLIYALL
;
A
#
# COMPACT_ATOMS: atom_id res chain seq x y z
N MET A 1 12.09 -2.30 14.09
CA MET A 1 10.73 -2.82 13.89
C MET A 1 10.60 -4.14 14.62
N LYS A 2 9.62 -4.29 15.52
CA LYS A 2 9.34 -5.56 16.22
C LYS A 2 8.47 -6.47 15.37
N LEU A 3 8.87 -7.73 15.24
CA LEU A 3 8.08 -8.73 14.52
C LEU A 3 6.79 -9.09 15.25
N ARG A 4 5.71 -9.29 14.48
CA ARG A 4 4.42 -9.74 15.02
C ARG A 4 4.16 -11.24 14.83
N SER A 5 5.01 -11.93 14.08
CA SER A 5 4.98 -13.38 13.95
C SER A 5 6.39 -13.96 13.84
N ASP A 6 6.50 -15.27 13.95
CA ASP A 6 7.75 -16.00 13.72
C ASP A 6 8.09 -16.02 12.22
N ILE A 7 9.29 -15.57 11.87
CA ILE A 7 9.78 -15.51 10.48
C ILE A 7 11.14 -16.18 10.38
N ARG A 8 11.34 -16.96 9.32
CA ARG A 8 12.63 -17.57 9.02
C ARG A 8 13.30 -16.84 7.86
N ILE A 9 14.48 -16.25 8.11
CA ILE A 9 15.28 -15.56 7.09
C ILE A 9 16.65 -16.25 7.06
N ASN A 10 17.06 -16.76 5.90
CA ASN A 10 18.35 -17.45 5.71
C ASN A 10 18.60 -18.53 6.78
N ARG A 11 17.62 -19.43 6.98
CA ARG A 11 17.59 -20.52 7.98
C ARG A 11 17.53 -20.08 9.45
N LYS A 12 17.78 -18.82 9.78
CA LYS A 12 17.65 -18.27 11.14
C LYS A 12 16.19 -17.96 11.47
N LEU A 13 15.70 -18.48 12.60
CA LEU A 13 14.37 -18.18 13.14
C LEU A 13 14.43 -16.87 13.92
N TYR A 14 13.59 -15.92 13.52
CA TYR A 14 13.30 -14.70 14.27
C TYR A 14 11.96 -14.89 14.94
N ARG A 15 11.93 -14.94 16.27
CA ARG A 15 10.69 -15.10 17.03
C ARG A 15 9.90 -13.80 17.04
N GLN A 16 8.59 -13.91 17.22
CA GLN A 16 7.72 -12.78 17.51
C GLN A 16 8.32 -11.90 18.64
N GLY A 17 8.25 -10.59 18.47
CA GLY A 17 8.82 -9.61 19.39
C GLY A 17 10.30 -9.28 19.13
N THR A 18 11.02 -10.08 18.33
CA THR A 18 12.41 -9.77 17.95
C THR A 18 12.46 -8.49 17.12
N GLU A 19 13.46 -7.65 17.37
CA GLU A 19 13.70 -6.46 16.56
C GLU A 19 14.50 -6.79 15.30
N ILE A 20 14.01 -6.29 14.17
CA ILE A 20 14.70 -6.30 12.89
C ILE A 20 14.91 -4.86 12.43
N SER A 21 16.07 -4.64 11.80
CA SER A 21 16.40 -3.36 11.18
C SER A 21 15.40 -3.01 10.08
N TRP A 22 14.65 -1.95 10.32
CA TRP A 22 13.63 -1.43 9.41
C TRP A 22 14.25 -0.94 8.09
N PHE A 23 15.51 -0.51 8.10
CA PHE A 23 16.27 -0.06 6.92
C PHE A 23 16.44 -1.13 5.84
N ARG A 24 16.34 -2.42 6.19
CA ARG A 24 16.43 -3.51 5.20
C ARG A 24 15.07 -3.93 4.66
N VAL A 25 14.01 -3.68 5.43
CA VAL A 25 12.66 -4.12 5.11
C VAL A 25 11.96 -3.05 4.27
N TYR A 26 11.83 -1.83 4.79
CA TYR A 26 11.01 -0.81 4.15
C TYR A 26 11.52 -0.36 2.78
N PRO A 27 12.81 -0.04 2.57
CA PRO A 27 13.29 0.37 1.25
C PRO A 27 13.09 -0.71 0.19
N PHE A 28 13.33 -1.97 0.54
CA PHE A 28 13.07 -3.09 -0.36
C PHE A 28 11.59 -3.17 -0.72
N PHE A 29 10.69 -3.26 0.26
CA PHE A 29 9.26 -3.41 -0.02
C PHE A 29 8.66 -2.17 -0.70
N LEU A 30 9.11 -0.95 -0.37
CA LEU A 30 8.62 0.29 -0.98
C LEU A 30 9.05 0.37 -2.45
N LEU A 31 10.33 0.13 -2.74
CA LEU A 31 10.83 0.15 -4.12
C LEU A 31 10.18 -0.96 -4.96
N HIS A 32 10.12 -2.18 -4.40
CA HIS A 32 9.55 -3.31 -5.10
C HIS A 32 8.06 -3.10 -5.37
N LEU A 33 7.29 -2.60 -4.41
CA LEU A 33 5.87 -2.31 -4.57
C LEU A 33 5.64 -1.15 -5.54
N LEU A 34 6.53 -0.15 -5.56
CA LEU A 34 6.47 0.94 -6.54
C LEU A 34 6.64 0.40 -7.97
N ILE A 35 7.64 -0.44 -8.22
CA ILE A 35 7.87 -1.04 -9.55
C ILE A 35 6.65 -1.87 -9.96
N PHE A 36 6.15 -2.76 -9.09
CA PHE A 36 4.97 -3.56 -9.40
C PHE A 36 3.70 -2.70 -9.57
N GLY A 37 3.53 -1.65 -8.77
CA GLY A 37 2.42 -0.71 -8.91
C GLY A 37 2.46 0.07 -10.22
N VAL A 38 3.64 0.58 -10.61
CA VAL A 38 3.83 1.27 -11.89
C VAL A 38 3.62 0.33 -13.06
N THR A 39 4.18 -0.88 -13.03
CA THR A 39 3.92 -1.87 -14.10
C THR A 39 2.44 -2.24 -14.19
N GLY A 40 1.77 -2.48 -13.06
CA GLY A 40 0.33 -2.73 -13.01
C GLY A 40 -0.50 -1.55 -13.54
N PHE A 41 -0.09 -0.32 -13.24
CA PHE A 41 -0.69 0.90 -13.77
C PHE A 41 -0.54 1.01 -15.29
N VAL A 42 0.67 0.80 -15.80
CA VAL A 42 0.95 0.83 -17.24
C VAL A 42 0.18 -0.28 -17.95
N LEU A 43 0.14 -1.50 -17.41
CA LEU A 43 -0.63 -2.60 -18.00
C LEU A 43 -2.15 -2.34 -17.98
N ALA A 44 -2.65 -1.60 -16.98
CA ALA A 44 -4.05 -1.25 -16.89
C ALA A 44 -4.45 -0.15 -17.89
N TYR A 45 -3.58 0.85 -18.08
CA TYR A 45 -3.90 2.04 -18.88
C TYR A 45 -3.11 2.16 -20.17
N SER A 46 -2.37 1.15 -20.60
CA SER A 46 -1.71 1.18 -21.91
C SER A 46 -2.73 1.14 -23.03
N ASP A 47 -2.40 1.70 -24.20
CA ASP A 47 -3.23 1.59 -25.41
C ASP A 47 -3.17 0.18 -26.04
N GLN A 48 -2.45 -0.75 -25.39
CA GLN A 48 -2.46 -2.15 -25.76
C GLN A 48 -3.70 -2.81 -25.18
N ASP A 49 -4.46 -3.53 -26.01
CA ASP A 49 -5.60 -4.35 -25.60
C ASP A 49 -5.12 -5.58 -24.78
N ILE A 50 -4.69 -5.33 -23.55
CA ILE A 50 -4.30 -6.39 -22.63
C ILE A 50 -5.57 -7.04 -22.08
N PRO A 51 -5.73 -8.37 -22.23
CA PRO A 51 -6.88 -9.05 -21.67
C PRO A 51 -6.92 -8.89 -20.14
N LEU A 52 -8.08 -8.51 -19.60
CA LEU A 52 -8.30 -8.37 -18.15
C LEU A 52 -7.78 -9.55 -17.30
N PRO A 53 -7.91 -10.82 -17.72
CA PRO A 53 -7.34 -11.94 -16.97
C PRO A 53 -5.82 -11.86 -16.81
N VAL A 54 -5.09 -11.36 -17.81
CA VAL A 54 -3.63 -11.20 -17.75
C VAL A 54 -3.27 -10.12 -16.73
N LEU A 55 -3.98 -8.99 -16.77
CA LEU A 55 -3.82 -7.90 -15.80
C LEU A 55 -4.03 -8.40 -14.36
N TYR A 56 -5.09 -9.18 -14.12
CA TYR A 56 -5.41 -9.70 -12.80
C TYR A 56 -4.49 -10.81 -12.32
N VAL A 57 -4.03 -11.70 -13.21
CA VAL A 57 -3.06 -12.73 -12.83
C VAL A 57 -1.72 -12.09 -12.48
N HIS A 58 -1.19 -11.22 -13.34
CA HIS A 58 0.09 -10.56 -13.09
C HIS A 58 0.05 -9.74 -11.80
N SER A 59 -0.91 -8.82 -11.71
CA SER A 59 -0.91 -7.83 -10.64
C SER A 59 -1.59 -8.33 -9.36
N GLY A 60 -2.60 -9.20 -9.49
CA GLY A 60 -3.31 -9.80 -8.37
C GLY A 60 -2.50 -10.85 -7.63
N PHE A 61 -1.67 -11.65 -8.33
CA PHE A 61 -0.77 -12.59 -7.66
C PHE A 61 0.23 -11.87 -6.75
N ALA A 62 0.85 -10.81 -7.27
CA ALA A 62 1.76 -9.98 -6.49
C ALA A 62 1.03 -9.32 -5.30
N PHE A 63 -0.20 -8.83 -5.47
CA PHE A 63 -1.01 -8.31 -4.36
C PHE A 63 -1.19 -9.33 -3.23
N VAL A 64 -1.58 -10.57 -3.56
CA VAL A 64 -1.73 -11.64 -2.56
C VAL A 64 -0.39 -11.95 -1.88
N ALA A 65 0.71 -11.97 -2.62
CA ALA A 65 2.04 -12.16 -2.06
C ALA A 65 2.38 -11.07 -1.02
N TYR A 66 2.13 -9.80 -1.33
CA TYR A 66 2.32 -8.68 -0.39
C TYR A 66 1.43 -8.81 0.84
N LEU A 67 0.17 -9.24 0.70
CA LEU A 67 -0.69 -9.48 1.85
C LEU A 67 -0.11 -10.54 2.80
N LEU A 68 0.42 -11.65 2.25
CA LEU A 68 1.06 -12.67 3.05
C LEU A 68 2.30 -12.14 3.78
N PHE A 69 3.13 -11.34 3.09
CA PHE A 69 4.24 -10.66 3.75
C PHE A 69 3.76 -9.72 4.84
N TYR A 70 2.74 -8.90 4.59
CA TYR A 70 2.24 -7.94 5.57
C TYR A 70 1.64 -8.64 6.80
N LEU A 71 0.93 -9.75 6.61
CA LEU A 71 0.46 -10.58 7.72
C LEU A 71 1.62 -11.11 8.56
N LYS A 72 2.71 -11.57 7.94
CA LYS A 72 3.89 -12.08 8.66
C LYS A 72 4.65 -10.97 9.38
N PHE A 73 4.90 -9.85 8.71
CA PHE A 73 5.71 -8.77 9.24
C PHE A 73 4.96 -7.87 10.23
N PHE A 74 3.71 -7.52 9.93
CA PHE A 74 2.92 -6.52 10.67
C PHE A 74 1.75 -7.11 11.47
N GLY A 75 1.39 -8.37 11.24
CA GLY A 75 0.32 -9.07 11.97
C GLY A 75 -1.08 -8.80 11.42
N ARG A 76 -2.05 -9.59 11.90
CA ARG A 76 -3.44 -9.57 11.43
C ARG A 76 -4.12 -8.23 11.67
N ASP A 77 -3.95 -7.63 12.84
CA ASP A 77 -4.63 -6.39 13.22
C ASP A 77 -4.24 -5.22 12.32
N ALA A 78 -2.95 -5.13 11.94
CA ALA A 78 -2.47 -4.11 11.03
C ALA A 78 -3.05 -4.28 9.63
N VAL A 79 -3.13 -5.52 9.13
CA VAL A 79 -3.71 -5.81 7.81
C VAL A 79 -5.23 -5.59 7.80
N LEU A 80 -5.94 -5.93 8.88
CA LEU A 80 -7.36 -5.57 9.01
C LEU A 80 -7.56 -4.06 9.03
N TRP A 81 -6.73 -3.34 9.79
CA TRP A 81 -6.74 -1.87 9.80
C TRP A 81 -6.48 -1.28 8.42
N MET A 82 -5.58 -1.89 7.63
CA MET A 82 -5.33 -1.51 6.24
C MET A 82 -6.59 -1.61 5.40
N PHE A 83 -7.35 -2.70 5.50
CA PHE A 83 -8.58 -2.83 4.71
C PHE A 83 -9.67 -1.86 5.17
N MET A 84 -9.81 -1.66 6.48
CA MET A 84 -10.76 -0.68 7.03
C MET A 84 -10.45 0.76 6.58
N ASN A 85 -9.17 1.16 6.59
CA ASN A 85 -8.75 2.49 6.13
C ASN A 85 -8.59 2.55 4.61
N GLY A 86 -8.35 1.41 3.97
CA GLY A 86 -8.21 1.26 2.53
C GLY A 86 -9.47 1.72 1.83
N ALA A 87 -10.65 1.54 2.42
CA ALA A 87 -11.90 2.12 1.92
C ALA A 87 -11.85 3.66 1.78
N LEU A 88 -11.22 4.37 2.74
CA LEU A 88 -10.95 5.81 2.61
C LEU A 88 -9.85 6.10 1.58
N GLY A 89 -8.87 5.21 1.48
CA GLY A 89 -7.84 5.24 0.44
C GLY A 89 -8.41 5.08 -0.98
N LEU A 90 -9.51 4.33 -1.15
CA LEU A 90 -10.20 4.17 -2.42
C LEU A 90 -10.83 5.49 -2.89
N LEU A 91 -11.40 6.28 -1.97
CA LEU A 91 -11.86 7.65 -2.28
C LEU A 91 -10.70 8.57 -2.65
N GLY A 92 -9.57 8.41 -1.95
CA GLY A 92 -8.37 9.20 -2.23
C GLY A 92 -7.78 8.94 -3.60
N ILE A 93 -7.63 7.67 -3.99
CA ILE A 93 -7.16 7.38 -5.34
C ILE A 93 -8.20 7.71 -6.40
N TYR A 94 -9.49 7.57 -6.14
CA TYR A 94 -10.52 8.00 -7.09
C TYR A 94 -10.34 9.47 -7.50
N THR A 95 -9.98 10.35 -6.57
CA THR A 95 -9.70 11.77 -6.87
C THR A 95 -8.30 12.01 -7.44
N GLN A 96 -7.30 11.22 -7.06
CA GLN A 96 -5.90 11.42 -7.49
C GLN A 96 -5.55 10.76 -8.82
N ILE A 97 -6.26 9.71 -9.22
CA ILE A 97 -5.90 8.91 -10.38
C ILE A 97 -6.13 9.67 -11.69
N ASP A 98 -7.15 10.53 -11.75
CA ASP A 98 -7.37 11.43 -12.88
C ASP A 98 -6.20 12.41 -13.05
N TRP A 99 -5.63 12.89 -11.95
CA TRP A 99 -4.43 13.73 -12.03
C TRP A 99 -3.24 12.98 -12.62
N ILE A 100 -3.03 11.72 -12.23
CA ILE A 100 -1.96 10.87 -12.78
C ILE A 100 -2.24 10.56 -14.25
N LEU A 101 -3.48 10.19 -14.61
CA LEU A 101 -3.87 9.87 -15.98
C LEU A 101 -3.80 11.09 -16.91
N ALA A 102 -4.10 12.29 -16.40
CA ALA A 102 -4.01 13.54 -17.16
C ALA A 102 -2.58 13.82 -17.64
N LEU A 103 -1.55 13.37 -16.91
CA LEU A 103 -0.15 13.44 -17.36
C LEU A 103 0.10 12.63 -18.65
N PHE A 104 -0.79 11.68 -18.96
CA PHE A 104 -0.76 10.84 -20.15
C PHE A 104 -1.89 11.17 -21.13
N GLY A 105 -2.61 12.28 -20.93
CA GLY A 105 -3.75 12.68 -21.76
C GLY A 105 -4.96 11.74 -21.64
N LYS A 106 -5.08 11.03 -20.52
CA LYS A 106 -6.12 10.04 -20.24
C LYS A 106 -7.00 10.49 -19.07
N GLN A 107 -8.20 9.94 -18.99
CA GLN A 107 -9.14 10.15 -17.90
C GLN A 107 -9.65 8.80 -17.37
N TRP A 108 -10.06 8.78 -16.11
CA TRP A 108 -10.67 7.62 -15.47
C TRP A 108 -11.88 7.11 -16.27
N ALA A 109 -12.71 8.04 -16.76
CA ALA A 109 -13.91 7.72 -17.53
C ALA A 109 -13.64 7.04 -18.89
N ASP A 110 -12.40 7.09 -19.39
CA ASP A 110 -12.00 6.43 -20.64
C ASP A 110 -11.92 4.90 -20.48
N TYR A 111 -11.89 4.40 -19.25
CA TYR A 111 -11.71 2.98 -18.95
C TYR A 111 -12.90 2.41 -18.19
N PRO A 112 -13.24 1.11 -18.41
CA PRO A 112 -14.25 0.44 -17.62
C PRO A 112 -13.77 0.25 -16.18
N TRP A 113 -14.68 0.34 -15.21
CA TRP A 113 -14.34 0.45 -13.79
C TRP A 113 -13.43 -0.68 -13.26
N GLN A 114 -13.53 -1.88 -13.86
CA GLN A 114 -12.75 -3.07 -13.51
C GLN A 114 -11.24 -2.87 -13.73
N VAL A 115 -10.85 -2.07 -14.72
CA VAL A 115 -9.43 -1.79 -15.05
C VAL A 115 -8.74 -1.08 -13.88
N HIS A 116 -9.47 -0.26 -13.14
CA HIS A 116 -8.92 0.50 -12.03
C HIS A 116 -8.67 -0.33 -10.77
N ALA A 117 -9.22 -1.54 -10.68
CA ALA A 117 -9.11 -2.37 -9.48
C ALA A 117 -7.63 -2.62 -9.10
N VAL A 118 -6.78 -2.91 -10.09
CA VAL A 118 -5.35 -3.15 -9.86
C VAL A 118 -4.64 -1.89 -9.32
N PRO A 119 -4.66 -0.73 -10.01
CA PRO A 119 -4.10 0.52 -9.48
C PRO A 119 -4.57 0.84 -8.05
N MET A 120 -5.88 0.71 -7.79
CA MET A 120 -6.46 0.97 -6.48
C MET A 120 -5.92 0.04 -5.39
N MET A 121 -5.82 -1.26 -5.68
CA MET A 121 -5.28 -2.25 -4.75
C MET A 121 -3.82 -1.97 -4.39
N TYR A 122 -2.99 -1.61 -5.37
CA TYR A 122 -1.59 -1.26 -5.13
C TYR A 122 -1.44 0.03 -4.32
N PHE A 123 -2.31 1.00 -4.53
CA PHE A 123 -2.34 2.21 -3.74
C PHE A 123 -2.64 1.93 -2.26
N VAL A 124 -3.61 1.04 -1.98
CA VAL A 124 -3.91 0.61 -0.60
C VAL A 124 -2.70 -0.07 0.05
N LEU A 125 -2.02 -0.97 -0.67
CA LEU A 125 -0.79 -1.59 -0.16
C LEU A 125 0.30 -0.55 0.11
N TYR A 126 0.48 0.42 -0.80
CA TYR A 126 1.56 1.39 -0.74
C TYR A 126 1.36 2.39 0.40
N THR A 127 0.15 2.95 0.52
CA THR A 127 -0.22 3.87 1.61
C THR A 127 -0.09 3.20 2.97
N PHE A 128 -0.51 1.93 3.08
CA PHE A 128 -0.28 1.15 4.29
C PHE A 128 1.20 0.99 4.62
N LEU A 129 2.02 0.60 3.64
CA LEU A 129 3.45 0.38 3.87
C LEU A 129 4.15 1.67 4.28
N MET A 130 3.85 2.78 3.62
CA MET A 130 4.34 4.10 3.99
C MET A 130 3.95 4.45 5.43
N ARG A 131 2.69 4.22 5.81
CA ARG A 131 2.25 4.46 7.20
C ARG A 131 3.04 3.61 8.20
N GLN A 132 3.25 2.33 7.93
CA GLN A 132 4.04 1.47 8.80
C GLN A 132 5.49 1.97 8.92
N ALA A 133 6.09 2.38 7.79
CA ALA A 133 7.43 2.97 7.76
C ALA A 133 7.51 4.24 8.63
N ILE A 134 6.57 5.16 8.48
CA ILE A 134 6.51 6.40 9.28
C ILE A 134 6.36 6.09 10.77
N LEU A 135 5.52 5.14 11.15
CA LEU A 135 5.33 4.74 12.56
C LEU A 135 6.58 4.13 13.18
N ASP A 136 7.32 3.32 12.42
CA ASP A 136 8.57 2.72 12.91
C ASP A 136 9.74 3.72 12.91
N LEU A 137 9.82 4.61 11.92
CA LEU A 137 10.80 5.70 11.86
C LEU A 137 10.65 6.65 13.04
N SER A 138 9.41 7.05 13.33
CA SER A 138 9.09 7.98 14.42
C SER A 138 9.11 7.36 15.82
N HIS A 139 9.40 6.05 15.93
CA HIS A 139 9.28 5.26 17.16
C HIS A 139 7.89 5.40 17.82
N ALA A 140 6.87 5.79 17.06
CA ALA A 140 5.54 6.08 17.60
C ALA A 140 4.76 4.81 17.95
N ARG A 141 5.21 3.65 17.46
CA ARG A 141 4.51 2.35 17.60
C ARG A 141 4.37 1.88 19.07
N GLU A 142 5.20 2.37 19.98
CA GLU A 142 5.17 2.01 21.41
C GLU A 142 4.59 3.12 22.31
N ASN A 143 4.24 4.27 21.74
CA ASN A 143 3.67 5.38 22.47
C ASN A 143 2.20 5.62 22.02
N PRO A 144 1.21 5.24 22.85
CA PRO A 144 -0.20 5.36 22.49
C PRO A 144 -0.64 6.82 22.25
N ALA A 145 -0.01 7.80 22.89
CA ALA A 145 -0.29 9.22 22.65
C ALA A 145 0.19 9.67 21.26
N ARG A 146 1.38 9.22 20.82
CA ARG A 146 1.91 9.52 19.48
C ARG A 146 1.19 8.79 18.36
N THR A 147 0.69 7.58 18.63
CA THR A 147 -0.13 6.83 17.65
C THR A 147 -1.47 7.52 17.40
N ARG A 148 -2.08 8.07 18.46
CA ARG A 148 -3.34 8.85 18.36
C ARG A 148 -3.12 10.17 17.63
N SER A 149 -2.05 10.91 17.93
CA SER A 149 -1.74 12.15 17.24
C SER A 149 -1.41 11.93 15.76
N ALA A 150 -0.66 10.88 15.41
CA ALA A 150 -0.38 10.53 14.02
C ALA A 150 -1.67 10.16 13.27
N GLY A 151 -2.61 9.47 13.91
CA GLY A 151 -3.94 9.20 13.35
C GLY A 151 -4.75 10.47 13.08
N VAL A 152 -4.78 11.40 14.05
CA VAL A 152 -5.49 12.69 13.92
C VAL A 152 -4.86 13.57 12.83
N VAL A 153 -3.53 13.68 12.80
CA VAL A 153 -2.81 14.43 11.77
C VAL A 153 -3.06 13.84 10.39
N HIS A 154 -3.07 12.51 10.26
CA HIS A 154 -3.39 11.86 8.99
C HIS A 154 -4.82 12.17 8.54
N ILE A 155 -5.81 12.11 9.44
CA ILE A 155 -7.20 12.45 9.10
C ILE A 155 -7.32 13.91 8.68
N LEU A 156 -6.75 14.85 9.45
CA LEU A 156 -6.80 16.28 9.15
C LEU A 156 -6.11 16.62 7.83
N PHE A 157 -4.96 16.01 7.55
CA PHE A 157 -4.23 16.20 6.31
C PHE A 157 -5.00 15.64 5.11
N SER A 158 -5.58 14.44 5.23
CA SER A 158 -6.43 13.86 4.19
C SER A 158 -7.67 14.72 3.92
N LEU A 159 -8.33 15.22 4.97
CA LEU A 159 -9.46 16.15 4.84
C LEU A 159 -9.06 17.46 4.15
N LEU A 160 -7.89 18.01 4.48
CA LEU A 160 -7.37 19.22 3.85
C LEU A 160 -7.12 19.00 2.36
N ILE A 161 -6.47 17.89 2.00
CA ILE A 161 -6.24 17.52 0.59
C ILE A 161 -7.58 17.37 -0.15
N TYR A 162 -8.56 16.69 0.44
CA TYR A 162 -9.88 16.52 -0.17
C TYR A 162 -10.70 17.82 -0.25
N ALA A 163 -10.42 18.82 0.58
CA ALA A 163 -11.07 20.13 0.48
C ALA A 163 -10.41 21.06 -0.54
N LEU A 164 -9.15 20.78 -0.91
CA LEU A 164 -8.35 21.57 -1.85
C LEU A 164 -8.34 21.02 -3.28
N LEU A 165 -8.71 19.74 -3.45
CA LEU A 165 -8.98 19.08 -4.72
C LEU A 165 -10.47 19.18 -5.06
#